data_AF-A0A7W6SE79-F1
#
_entry.id   AF-A0A7W6SE79-F1
#
_cell.length_a   1.000
_cell.length_b   1.000
_cell.length_c   1.000
_cell.angle_alpha   90.00
_cell.angle_beta   90.00
_cell.angle_gamma   90.00
#
_symmetry.space_group_name_H-M   'P 1'
#
loop_
_entity.id
_entity.type
_entity.pdbx_description
1 polymer ?
#
loop_
_entity_poly.entity_id
_entity_poly.type
_entity_poly.pdbx_seq_one_letter_code
_entity_poly.pdbx_strand_id
1 'polypeptide(L)'
;MADLNAILARLNDRLLRLEGELFVLRSLARATLTAGDDHAERMRKLVEAAKVALDDEAQRPLDKPTRKYVEAASAMVDELLVEPTKARPLFTVIDGGKRS
;
A
#
# COMPACT_ATOMS: atom_id res chain seq x y z
N MET A 1 19.34 18.71 -18.70
CA MET A 1 18.18 17.87 -19.07
C MET A 1 18.39 16.38 -18.77
N ALA A 2 19.58 15.80 -18.98
CA ALA A 2 19.84 14.37 -18.71
C ALA A 2 19.60 13.95 -17.23
N ASP A 3 19.83 14.86 -16.30
CA ASP A 3 19.75 14.59 -14.85
C ASP A 3 18.30 14.41 -14.35
N LEU A 4 17.36 15.22 -14.86
CA LEU A 4 15.95 15.12 -14.49
C LEU A 4 15.32 13.80 -14.97
N ASN A 5 15.65 13.35 -16.18
CA ASN A 5 15.15 12.08 -16.71
C ASN A 5 15.71 10.88 -15.92
N ALA A 6 16.96 10.95 -15.45
CA ALA A 6 17.55 9.91 -14.61
C ALA A 6 16.91 9.88 -13.20
N ILE A 7 16.62 11.04 -12.63
CA ILE A 7 15.89 11.16 -11.35
C ILE A 7 14.47 10.62 -11.48
N LEU A 8 13.76 10.96 -12.57
CA LEU A 8 12.41 10.46 -12.84
C LEU A 8 12.39 8.94 -13.07
N ALA A 9 13.37 8.39 -13.79
CA ALA A 9 13.48 6.94 -13.98
C ALA A 9 13.73 6.20 -12.65
N ARG A 10 14.64 6.71 -11.81
CA ARG A 10 14.89 6.13 -10.48
C ARG A 10 13.68 6.22 -9.56
N LEU A 11 12.93 7.32 -9.63
CA LEU A 11 11.66 7.47 -8.91
C LEU A 11 10.64 6.44 -9.40
N ASN A 12 10.52 6.27 -10.71
CA ASN A 12 9.61 5.30 -11.31
C ASN A 12 9.97 3.86 -10.91
N ASP A 13 11.25 3.48 -10.94
CA ASP A 13 11.71 2.15 -10.51
C ASP A 13 11.47 1.89 -9.02
N ARG A 14 11.65 2.91 -8.17
CA ARG A 14 11.34 2.82 -6.73
C ARG A 14 9.84 2.65 -6.50
N LEU A 15 9.01 3.37 -7.26
CA LEU A 15 7.56 3.25 -7.21
C LEU A 15 7.10 1.86 -7.68
N LEU A 16 7.65 1.33 -8.77
CA LEU A 16 7.39 -0.02 -9.26
C LEU A 16 7.82 -1.11 -8.25
N ARG A 17 8.95 -0.91 -7.56
CA ARG A 17 9.39 -1.84 -6.51
C ARG A 17 8.46 -1.80 -5.29
N LEU A 18 8.10 -0.61 -4.82
CA LEU A 18 7.12 -0.44 -3.75
C LEU A 18 5.76 -1.03 -4.12
N GLU A 19 5.36 -0.92 -5.40
CA GLU A 19 4.16 -1.56 -5.93
C GLU A 19 4.24 -3.09 -5.84
N GLY A 20 5.36 -3.68 -6.26
CA GLY A 20 5.58 -5.12 -6.15
C GLY A 20 5.54 -5.63 -4.71
N GLU A 21 6.18 -4.91 -3.79
CA GLU A 21 6.20 -5.25 -2.36
C GLU A 21 4.80 -5.13 -1.73
N LEU A 22 4.04 -4.06 -2.04
CA LEU A 22 2.67 -3.87 -1.57
C LEU A 22 1.69 -4.86 -2.21
N PHE A 23 1.92 -5.27 -3.46
CA PHE A 23 1.16 -6.33 -4.11
C PHE A 23 1.33 -7.69 -3.42
N VAL A 24 2.58 -8.05 -3.11
CA VAL A 24 2.90 -9.29 -2.39
C VAL A 24 2.29 -9.25 -0.98
N LEU A 25 2.43 -8.12 -0.28
CA LEU A 25 1.86 -7.96 1.07
C LEU A 25 0.33 -8.06 1.05
N ARG A 26 -0.35 -7.42 0.10
CA ARG A 26 -1.80 -7.55 -0.07
C ARG A 26 -2.23 -8.97 -0.42
N SER A 27 -1.48 -9.66 -1.28
CA SER A 27 -1.81 -11.04 -1.71
C SER A 27 -1.64 -12.04 -0.56
N LEU A 28 -0.55 -11.91 0.20
CA LEU A 28 -0.30 -12.70 1.41
C LEU A 28 -1.34 -12.37 2.50
N ALA A 29 -1.59 -11.08 2.75
CA ALA A 29 -2.58 -10.64 3.73
C ALA A 29 -3.96 -11.21 3.40
N ARG A 30 -4.40 -11.09 2.15
CA ARG A 30 -5.68 -11.64 1.71
C ARG A 30 -5.73 -13.15 1.92
N ALA A 31 -4.77 -13.90 1.37
CA ALA A 31 -4.78 -15.37 1.43
C ALA A 31 -4.79 -15.88 2.88
N THR A 32 -3.93 -15.31 3.72
CA THR A 32 -3.77 -15.71 5.10
C THR A 32 -4.96 -15.26 5.98
N LEU A 33 -5.49 -14.05 5.80
CA LEU A 33 -6.65 -13.58 6.56
C LEU A 33 -7.94 -14.33 6.21
N THR A 34 -8.08 -14.85 4.99
CA THR A 34 -9.19 -15.77 4.66
C THR A 34 -9.05 -17.16 5.26
N ALA A 35 -7.83 -17.64 5.52
CA ALA A 35 -7.61 -18.98 6.03
C ALA A 35 -8.06 -19.13 7.51
N GLY A 36 -8.08 -18.03 8.27
CA GLY A 36 -8.67 -17.96 9.61
C GLY A 36 -7.89 -18.70 10.70
N ASP A 37 -6.66 -19.13 10.44
CA ASP A 37 -5.80 -19.87 11.36
C ASP A 37 -4.82 -18.95 12.14
N ASP A 38 -3.89 -19.52 12.90
CA ASP A 38 -2.87 -18.76 13.64
C ASP A 38 -2.01 -17.86 12.73
N HIS A 39 -1.90 -18.18 11.44
CA HIS A 39 -1.23 -17.31 10.48
C HIS A 39 -2.06 -16.06 10.18
N ALA A 40 -3.39 -16.16 10.20
CA ALA A 40 -4.31 -15.02 10.07
C ALA A 40 -4.16 -14.01 11.22
N GLU A 41 -4.02 -14.48 12.45
CA GLU A 41 -3.81 -13.59 13.60
C GLU A 41 -2.46 -12.85 13.52
N ARG A 42 -1.39 -13.56 13.17
CA ARG A 42 -0.06 -12.93 12.94
C ARG A 42 -0.10 -11.93 11.80
N MET A 43 -0.76 -12.28 10.70
CA MET A 43 -0.90 -11.40 9.55
C MET A 43 -1.71 -10.16 9.89
N ARG A 44 -2.79 -10.29 10.66
CA ARG A 44 -3.58 -9.15 11.14
C ARG A 44 -2.72 -8.19 11.97
N LYS A 45 -1.91 -8.69 12.90
CA LYS A 45 -0.97 -7.87 13.69
C LYS A 45 0.05 -7.13 12.81
N LEU A 46 0.54 -7.76 11.75
CA LEU A 46 1.46 -7.11 10.79
C LEU A 46 0.76 -6.02 9.99
N VAL A 47 -0.48 -6.24 9.56
CA VAL A 47 -1.29 -5.24 8.85
C VAL A 47 -1.64 -4.05 9.76
N GLU A 48 -1.97 -4.32 11.03
CA GLU A 48 -2.18 -3.29 12.06
C GLU A 48 -0.90 -2.48 12.33
N ALA A 49 0.26 -3.13 12.41
CA ALA A 49 1.54 -2.44 12.56
C ALA A 49 1.87 -1.57 11.34
N ALA A 50 1.56 -2.05 10.12
CA ALA A 50 1.69 -1.26 8.90
C ALA A 50 0.77 -0.03 8.90
N LYS A 51 -0.46 -0.16 9.44
CA LYS A 51 -1.37 0.98 9.61
C LYS A 51 -0.76 2.05 10.51
N VAL A 52 -0.24 1.67 11.67
CA VAL A 52 0.40 2.59 12.62
C VAL A 52 1.59 3.31 11.97
N ALA A 53 2.43 2.59 11.23
CA ALA A 53 3.56 3.18 10.53
C ALA A 53 3.13 4.18 9.43
N LEU A 54 2.06 3.87 8.70
CA LEU A 54 1.50 4.76 7.68
C LEU A 54 0.86 6.01 8.30
N ASP A 55 0.17 5.87 9.43
CA ASP A 55 -0.42 6.99 10.14
C ASP A 55 0.66 7.94 10.71
N ASP A 56 1.78 7.40 11.22
CA ASP A 56 2.94 8.20 11.63
C ASP A 56 3.56 8.95 10.42
N GLU A 57 3.75 8.26 9.30
CA GLU A 57 4.29 8.87 8.08
C GLU A 57 3.36 9.98 7.55
N ALA A 58 2.04 9.82 7.67
CA ALA A 58 1.06 10.82 7.26
C ALA A 58 1.13 12.14 8.07
N GLN A 59 1.65 12.11 9.30
CA GLN A 59 1.85 13.31 10.13
C GLN A 59 3.11 14.10 9.74
N ARG A 60 3.99 13.53 8.91
CA ARG A 60 5.24 14.17 8.49
C ARG A 60 5.00 15.19 7.38
N PRO A 61 5.89 16.18 7.18
CA PRO A 61 5.81 17.10 6.06
C PRO A 61 6.18 16.40 4.75
N LEU A 62 5.21 15.69 4.17
CA LEU A 62 5.35 15.00 2.89
C LEU A 62 5.09 15.93 1.71
N ASP A 63 5.85 15.73 0.62
CA ASP A 63 5.54 16.32 -0.67
C ASP A 63 4.21 15.79 -1.23
N LYS A 64 3.63 16.54 -2.18
CA LYS A 64 2.30 16.24 -2.73
C LYS A 64 2.21 14.83 -3.37
N PRO A 65 3.18 14.37 -4.18
CA PRO A 65 3.18 12.99 -4.67
C PRO A 65 3.20 11.95 -3.54
N THR A 66 4.13 12.06 -2.59
CA THR A 66 4.31 11.10 -1.51
C THR A 66 3.08 10.99 -0.63
N ARG A 67 2.43 12.13 -0.34
CA ARG A 67 1.17 12.17 0.41
C ARG A 67 0.07 11.32 -0.24
N LYS A 68 -0.08 11.40 -1.58
CA LYS A 68 -1.06 10.60 -2.34
C LYS A 68 -0.82 9.09 -2.16
N TYR A 69 0.44 8.66 -2.15
CA TYR A 69 0.79 7.25 -1.95
C TYR A 69 0.53 6.78 -0.53
N VAL A 70 0.86 7.59 0.48
CA VAL A 70 0.62 7.27 1.90
C VAL A 70 -0.89 7.17 2.18
N GLU A 71 -1.69 8.10 1.65
CA GLU A 71 -3.16 8.05 1.75
C GLU A 71 -3.74 6.79 1.11
N ALA A 72 -3.28 6.45 -0.10
CA ALA A 72 -3.76 5.25 -0.79
C ALA A 72 -3.34 3.94 -0.10
N ALA A 73 -2.12 3.89 0.44
CA ALA A 73 -1.63 2.74 1.19
C ALA A 73 -2.41 2.55 2.48
N SER A 74 -2.71 3.65 3.17
CA SER A 74 -3.55 3.66 4.38
C SER A 74 -4.94 3.10 4.09
N ALA A 75 -5.60 3.57 3.02
CA ALA A 75 -6.93 3.09 2.63
C ALA A 75 -6.92 1.61 2.21
N MET A 76 -5.87 1.13 1.52
CA MET A 76 -5.72 -0.29 1.20
C MET A 76 -5.59 -1.15 2.48
N VAL A 77 -4.80 -0.69 3.45
CA VAL A 77 -4.61 -1.37 4.74
C VAL A 77 -5.91 -1.41 5.55
N ASP A 78 -6.66 -0.30 5.57
CA ASP A 78 -7.97 -0.25 6.22
C ASP A 78 -8.95 -1.26 5.59
N GLU A 79 -8.99 -1.36 4.26
CA GLU A 79 -9.80 -2.38 3.58
C GLU A 79 -9.36 -3.82 3.89
N LEU A 80 -8.06 -4.07 4.04
CA LEU A 80 -7.53 -5.38 4.41
C LEU A 80 -7.95 -5.81 5.83
N LEU A 81 -8.06 -4.87 6.76
CA LEU A 81 -8.47 -5.17 8.14
C LEU A 81 -9.97 -5.44 8.27
N VAL A 82 -10.80 -4.85 7.39
CA VAL A 82 -12.26 -4.97 7.41
C VAL A 82 -12.75 -6.09 6.48
N GLU A 83 -12.41 -6.05 5.19
CA GLU A 83 -12.82 -7.03 4.17
C GLU A 83 -11.64 -7.48 3.28
N PRO A 84 -10.75 -8.36 3.78
CA PRO A 84 -9.52 -8.76 3.08
C PRO A 84 -9.74 -9.32 1.66
N THR A 85 -10.88 -9.95 1.41
CA THR A 85 -11.25 -10.50 0.09
C THR A 85 -11.60 -9.43 -0.93
N LYS A 86 -12.09 -8.27 -0.49
CA LYS A 86 -12.51 -7.16 -1.36
C LYS A 86 -11.48 -6.03 -1.44
N ALA A 87 -10.43 -6.09 -0.62
CA ALA A 87 -9.38 -5.07 -0.57
C ALA A 87 -8.80 -4.76 -1.96
N ARG A 88 -8.94 -3.48 -2.33
CA ARG A 88 -8.55 -2.95 -3.63
C ARG A 88 -7.03 -2.85 -3.75
N PRO A 89 -6.47 -3.02 -4.96
CA PRO A 89 -5.06 -2.73 -5.19
C PRO A 89 -4.74 -1.26 -4.92
N LEU A 90 -3.53 -0.99 -4.42
CA LEU A 90 -3.03 0.36 -4.15
C LEU A 90 -3.26 1.33 -5.33
N PHE A 91 -2.87 0.96 -6.55
CA PHE A 91 -3.02 1.81 -7.73
C PHE A 91 -4.48 2.16 -8.03
N THR A 92 -5.41 1.23 -7.78
CA THR A 92 -6.85 1.48 -7.95
C THR A 92 -7.34 2.53 -6.96
N VAL A 93 -6.78 2.56 -5.76
CA VAL A 93 -7.05 3.60 -4.75
C VAL A 93 -6.41 4.94 -5.16
N ILE A 94 -5.17 4.92 -5.65
CA ILE A 94 -4.43 6.10 -6.15
C ILE A 94 -5.16 6.77 -7.32
N ASP A 95 -5.70 6.00 -8.24
CA ASP A 95 -6.41 6.51 -9.43
C ASP A 95 -7.91 6.78 -9.18
N GLY A 96 -8.36 6.69 -7.93
CA GLY A 96 -9.74 7.00 -7.54
C GLY A 96 -10.78 6.00 -8.07
N GLY A 97 -10.37 4.79 -8.42
CA GLY A 97 -11.28 3.71 -8.79
C GLY A 97 -12.05 3.91 -10.10
N LYS A 98 -11.59 4.78 -11.02
CA LYS A 98 -12.18 4.85 -12.36
C LYS A 98 -11.81 3.59 -13.16
N ARG A 99 -12.61 2.54 -12.97
CA ARG A 99 -12.87 1.57 -14.03
C ARG A 99 -13.74 2.27 -15.07
N SER A 100 -13.19 2.55 -16.24
CA SER A 100 -13.96 2.56 -17.48
C SER A 100 -14.68 1.23 -17.66
#